data_AF-A0A4Z2CSH7-F1
#
_entry.id   AF-A0A4Z2CSH7-F1
#
_cell.length_a   1.000
_cell.length_b   1.000
_cell.length_c   1.000
_cell.angle_alpha   90.00
_cell.angle_beta   90.00
_cell.angle_gamma   90.00
#
_symmetry.space_group_name_H-M   'P 1'
#
loop_
_entity.id
_entity.type
_entity.pdbx_description
1 polymer ?
#
loop_
_entity_poly.entity_id
_entity_poly.type
_entity_poly.pdbx_seq_one_letter_code
_entity_poly.pdbx_strand_id
1 'polypeptide(L)'
;MIKYLYIHSLMFIIISSLILVELKEFQGNLTKKLDRIHRLHTYYRNSLLLCKVPTQPPADDMAVLRWHPVLAKHAQLVANKCDVTFDLINDKSLEQFESVGQNVAEANSVTSAMENWFREYNNYTYETDKCRGDCSNYRQMVWAKTKFIGCGLNKCNKKLMIVCNYSPSAEDKGRPYEKGDLQMCKIKD
;
A
#
# COMPACT_ATOMS: atom_id res chain seq x y z
N MET A 1 -38.90 2.91 41.28
CA MET A 1 -38.82 2.73 39.81
C MET A 1 -38.01 3.82 39.10
N ILE A 2 -38.27 5.11 39.31
CA ILE A 2 -37.61 6.22 38.56
C ILE A 2 -36.08 6.26 38.72
N LYS A 3 -35.53 6.08 39.94
CA LYS A 3 -34.07 6.01 40.18
C LYS A 3 -33.38 4.85 39.43
N TYR A 4 -34.07 3.72 39.28
CA TYR A 4 -33.53 2.53 38.60
C TYR A 4 -33.45 2.74 37.09
N LEU A 5 -34.48 3.35 36.50
CA LEU A 5 -34.48 3.78 35.10
C LEU A 5 -33.36 4.79 34.81
N TYR A 6 -33.13 5.74 35.73
CA TYR A 6 -32.08 6.75 35.59
C TYR A 6 -30.67 6.14 35.60
N ILE A 7 -30.41 5.18 36.50
CA ILE A 7 -29.11 4.48 36.58
C ILE A 7 -28.85 3.62 35.33
N HIS A 8 -29.85 2.88 34.84
CA HIS A 8 -29.73 2.12 33.59
C HIS A 8 -29.46 3.02 32.38
N SER A 9 -30.17 4.15 32.28
CA SER A 9 -29.98 5.13 31.22
C SER A 9 -28.58 5.76 31.25
N LEU A 10 -28.08 6.15 32.43
CA LEU A 10 -26.72 6.65 32.64
C LEU A 10 -25.65 5.61 32.27
N MET A 11 -25.84 4.34 32.67
CA MET A 11 -24.92 3.26 32.31
C MET A 11 -24.86 3.03 30.81
N PHE A 12 -25.99 3.07 30.10
CA PHE A 12 -26.04 2.93 28.64
C PHE A 12 -25.31 4.10 27.94
N ILE A 13 -25.50 5.33 28.42
CA ILE A 13 -24.80 6.52 27.90
C ILE A 13 -23.28 6.40 28.11
N ILE A 14 -22.84 5.97 29.29
CA ILE A 14 -21.42 5.79 29.58
C ILE A 14 -20.81 4.69 28.69
N ILE A 15 -21.45 3.53 28.58
CA ILE A 15 -20.97 2.42 27.73
C ILE A 15 -20.90 2.84 26.26
N SER A 16 -21.95 3.48 25.73
CA SER A 16 -21.93 3.96 24.34
C SER A 16 -20.85 5.02 24.10
N SER A 17 -20.62 5.93 25.06
CA SER A 17 -19.54 6.91 24.96
C SER A 17 -18.15 6.28 24.97
N LEU A 18 -17.91 5.26 25.80
CA LEU A 18 -16.64 4.53 25.84
C LEU A 18 -16.38 3.77 24.53
N ILE A 19 -17.40 3.06 24.01
CA ILE A 19 -17.31 2.37 22.72
C ILE A 19 -16.97 3.35 21.59
N LEU A 20 -17.61 4.53 21.58
CA LEU A 20 -17.31 5.56 20.57
C LEU A 20 -15.88 6.10 20.67
N VAL A 21 -15.31 6.22 21.87
CA VAL A 21 -13.90 6.63 22.06
C VAL A 21 -12.97 5.56 21.49
N GLU A 22 -13.16 4.29 21.85
CA GLU A 22 -12.34 3.18 21.34
C GLU A 22 -12.40 3.07 19.80
N LEU A 23 -13.59 3.20 19.21
CA LEU A 23 -13.77 3.19 17.75
C LEU A 23 -13.02 4.35 17.07
N LYS A 24 -13.05 5.56 17.65
CA LYS A 24 -12.30 6.70 17.14
C LYS A 24 -10.79 6.49 17.21
N GLU A 25 -10.30 5.95 18.34
CA GLU A 25 -8.87 5.63 18.48
C GLU A 25 -8.42 4.56 17.49
N PHE A 26 -9.22 3.51 17.34
CA PHE A 26 -8.98 2.44 16.38
C PHE A 26 -8.94 2.98 14.94
N GLN A 27 -9.95 3.75 14.53
CA GLN A 27 -10.00 4.38 13.21
C GLN A 27 -8.84 5.34 12.99
N GLY A 28 -8.46 6.12 14.02
CA GLY A 28 -7.30 7.01 13.98
C GLY A 28 -5.99 6.25 13.78
N ASN A 29 -5.79 5.13 14.47
CA ASN A 29 -4.60 4.28 14.32
C ASN A 29 -4.54 3.62 12.94
N LEU A 30 -5.67 3.09 12.45
CA LEU A 30 -5.76 2.52 11.10
C LEU A 30 -5.38 3.56 10.04
N THR A 31 -5.92 4.77 10.16
CA THR A 31 -5.61 5.88 9.24
C THR A 31 -4.12 6.21 9.23
N LYS A 32 -3.46 6.25 10.40
CA LYS A 32 -2.01 6.48 10.49
C LYS A 32 -1.19 5.38 9.81
N LYS A 33 -1.62 4.11 9.91
CA LYS A 33 -0.94 3.00 9.23
C LYS A 33 -1.10 3.07 7.72
N LEU A 34 -2.29 3.40 7.21
CA LEU A 34 -2.54 3.55 5.78
C LEU A 34 -1.79 4.77 5.21
N ASP A 35 -1.74 5.89 5.93
CA ASP A 35 -0.91 7.06 5.57
C ASP A 35 0.58 6.67 5.53
N ARG A 36 1.06 5.88 6.50
CA ARG A 36 2.45 5.38 6.48
C ARG A 36 2.75 4.53 5.24
N ILE A 37 1.81 3.68 4.82
CA ILE A 37 1.96 2.90 3.57
C ILE A 37 2.09 3.83 2.37
N HIS A 38 1.20 4.80 2.22
CA HIS A 38 1.21 5.75 1.10
C HIS A 38 2.51 6.58 1.06
N ARG A 39 2.97 7.07 2.22
CA ARG A 39 4.24 7.80 2.35
C ARG A 39 5.45 6.96 1.97
N LEU A 40 5.50 5.70 2.39
CA LEU A 40 6.62 4.82 2.05
C LEU A 40 6.68 4.53 0.54
N HIS A 41 5.54 4.33 -0.12
CA HIS A 41 5.50 4.23 -1.59
C HIS A 41 6.05 5.50 -2.26
N THR A 42 5.59 6.66 -1.81
CA THR A 42 6.07 7.96 -2.31
C THR A 42 7.58 8.13 -2.08
N TYR A 43 8.06 7.77 -0.90
CA TYR A 43 9.49 7.82 -0.55
C TYR A 43 10.35 6.94 -1.46
N TYR A 44 9.93 5.69 -1.69
CA TYR A 44 10.67 4.74 -2.53
C TYR A 44 10.68 5.17 -4.00
N ARG A 45 9.55 5.64 -4.52
CA ARG A 45 9.44 6.24 -5.85
C ARG A 45 10.37 7.43 -6.01
N ASN A 46 10.39 8.34 -5.04
CA ASN A 46 11.30 9.49 -5.04
C ASN A 46 12.77 9.09 -4.91
N SER A 47 13.07 7.99 -4.22
CA SER A 47 14.45 7.50 -4.07
C SER A 47 15.06 7.10 -5.42
N LEU A 48 14.26 6.61 -6.38
CA LEU A 48 14.72 6.37 -7.76
C LEU A 48 15.01 7.67 -8.50
N LEU A 49 14.13 8.68 -8.39
CA LEU A 49 14.35 10.02 -8.98
C LEU A 49 15.58 10.75 -8.41
N LEU A 50 16.04 10.33 -7.24
CA LEU A 50 17.16 10.90 -6.50
C LEU A 50 18.40 9.99 -6.49
N CYS A 51 18.39 8.90 -7.26
CA CYS A 51 19.56 8.03 -7.43
C CYS A 51 20.03 7.37 -6.13
N LYS A 52 19.10 7.14 -5.20
CA LYS A 52 19.34 6.58 -3.85
C LYS A 52 19.11 5.08 -3.77
N VAL A 53 18.77 4.43 -4.88
CA VAL A 53 18.50 2.98 -4.93
C VAL A 53 19.72 2.28 -5.52
N PRO A 54 20.45 1.48 -4.73
CA PRO A 54 21.61 0.74 -5.23
C PRO A 54 21.22 -0.15 -6.41
N THR A 55 22.15 -0.34 -7.35
CA THR A 55 22.04 -1.22 -8.54
C THR A 55 20.91 -0.90 -9.52
N GLN A 56 20.11 0.14 -9.25
CA GLN A 56 19.03 0.59 -10.13
C GLN A 56 19.40 1.94 -10.75
N PRO A 57 19.16 2.16 -12.05
CA PRO A 57 19.33 3.48 -12.63
C PRO A 57 18.26 4.44 -12.09
N PRO A 58 18.49 5.76 -12.15
CA PRO A 58 17.45 6.71 -11.78
C PRO A 58 16.27 6.63 -12.73
N ALA A 59 15.09 6.94 -12.20
CA ALA A 59 13.92 7.20 -13.03
C ALA A 59 14.00 8.61 -13.60
N ASP A 60 13.55 8.77 -14.85
CA ASP A 60 13.39 10.08 -15.48
C ASP A 60 12.16 10.81 -14.92
N ASP A 61 11.02 10.12 -14.94
CA ASP A 61 9.76 10.59 -14.37
C ASP A 61 9.05 9.47 -13.61
N MET A 62 8.19 9.87 -12.67
CA MET A 62 7.45 9.00 -11.78
C MET A 62 6.15 9.67 -11.38
N ALA A 63 5.01 9.15 -11.84
CA ALA A 63 3.73 9.77 -11.55
C ALA A 63 3.47 9.85 -10.04
N VAL A 64 2.88 10.97 -9.62
CA VAL A 64 2.49 11.19 -8.22
C VAL A 64 1.35 10.25 -7.86
N LEU A 65 1.58 9.41 -6.84
CA LEU A 65 0.56 8.48 -6.34
C LEU A 65 -0.52 9.22 -5.54
N ARG A 66 -1.77 9.05 -5.96
CA ARG A 66 -2.96 9.56 -5.29
C ARG A 66 -3.73 8.43 -4.64
N TRP A 67 -4.21 8.67 -3.43
CA TRP A 67 -5.06 7.71 -2.75
C TRP A 67 -6.41 7.58 -3.47
N HIS A 68 -6.90 6.36 -3.68
CA HIS A 68 -8.21 6.12 -4.27
C HIS A 68 -9.10 5.25 -3.35
N PRO A 69 -10.28 5.75 -2.95
CA PRO A 69 -11.12 5.07 -1.96
C PRO A 69 -11.68 3.72 -2.45
N VAL A 70 -11.99 3.59 -3.75
CA VAL A 70 -12.49 2.31 -4.31
C VAL A 70 -11.42 1.21 -4.26
N LEU A 71 -10.17 1.53 -4.61
CA LEU A 71 -9.04 0.61 -4.53
C LEU A 71 -8.80 0.17 -3.08
N ALA A 72 -8.84 1.13 -2.15
CA ALA A 72 -8.66 0.89 -0.72
C ALA A 72 -9.76 0.01 -0.12
N LYS A 73 -11.02 0.26 -0.50
CA LYS A 73 -12.16 -0.58 -0.08
C LYS A 73 -11.95 -2.03 -0.51
N HIS A 74 -11.54 -2.27 -1.76
CA HIS A 74 -11.27 -3.62 -2.25
C HIS A 74 -10.09 -4.27 -1.54
N ALA A 75 -9.00 -3.53 -1.38
CA ALA A 75 -7.83 -4.02 -0.64
C ALA A 75 -8.20 -4.40 0.80
N GLN A 76 -9.09 -3.64 1.45
CA GLN A 76 -9.57 -3.96 2.79
C GLN A 76 -10.44 -5.23 2.81
N LEU A 77 -11.31 -5.43 1.80
CA LEU A 77 -12.10 -6.65 1.68
C LEU A 77 -11.21 -7.89 1.54
N VAL A 78 -10.14 -7.81 0.75
CA VAL A 78 -9.14 -8.87 0.61
C VAL A 78 -8.39 -9.08 1.93
N ALA A 79 -7.85 -8.03 2.54
CA ALA A 79 -7.10 -8.13 3.79
C ALA A 79 -7.94 -8.74 4.95
N ASN A 80 -9.25 -8.49 4.97
CA ASN A 80 -10.16 -9.06 5.96
C ASN A 80 -10.29 -10.58 5.86
N LYS A 81 -9.97 -11.19 4.71
CA LYS A 81 -10.05 -12.65 4.54
C LYS A 81 -8.93 -13.41 5.23
N CYS A 82 -7.80 -12.76 5.54
CA CYS A 82 -6.65 -13.42 6.14
C CYS A 82 -6.16 -14.65 5.33
N ASP A 83 -6.25 -14.56 4.00
CA ASP A 83 -5.85 -15.60 3.05
C ASP A 83 -5.12 -14.95 1.88
N VAL A 84 -3.80 -15.23 1.77
CA VAL A 84 -2.93 -14.65 0.74
C VAL A 84 -3.30 -15.07 -0.69
N THR A 85 -4.13 -16.10 -0.86
CA THR A 85 -4.56 -16.59 -2.17
C THR A 85 -5.87 -15.97 -2.64
N PHE A 86 -6.59 -15.28 -1.75
CA PHE A 86 -7.86 -14.64 -2.08
C PHE A 86 -7.61 -13.30 -2.80
N ASP A 87 -8.23 -13.11 -3.96
CA ASP A 87 -8.22 -11.83 -4.67
C ASP A 87 -9.62 -11.40 -5.12
N LEU A 88 -9.74 -10.10 -5.40
CA LEU A 88 -10.94 -9.46 -5.95
C LEU A 88 -10.57 -8.51 -7.10
N ILE A 89 -9.46 -8.78 -7.79
CA ILE A 89 -8.94 -7.87 -8.84
C ILE A 89 -9.85 -7.83 -10.07
N ASN A 90 -10.70 -8.85 -10.25
CA ASN A 90 -11.68 -8.97 -11.33
C ASN A 90 -13.09 -8.48 -10.95
N ASP A 91 -13.26 -7.78 -9.82
CA ASP A 91 -14.55 -7.23 -9.40
C ASP A 91 -15.03 -6.14 -10.37
N LYS A 92 -16.31 -6.16 -10.75
CA LYS A 92 -16.91 -5.19 -11.69
C LYS A 92 -16.69 -3.73 -11.30
N SER A 93 -16.65 -3.42 -10.01
CA SER A 93 -16.45 -2.06 -9.54
C SER A 93 -15.03 -1.53 -9.80
N LEU A 94 -14.10 -2.40 -10.19
CA LEU A 94 -12.76 -2.05 -10.65
C LEU A 94 -12.67 -1.80 -12.16
N GLU A 95 -13.73 -2.08 -12.95
CA GLU A 95 -13.77 -1.83 -14.40
C GLU A 95 -13.64 -0.33 -14.76
N GLN A 96 -13.80 0.57 -13.78
CA GLN A 96 -13.55 2.01 -13.96
C GLN A 96 -12.05 2.36 -14.09
N PHE A 97 -11.16 1.42 -13.78
CA PHE A 97 -9.72 1.58 -13.89
C PHE A 97 -9.21 0.95 -15.18
N GLU A 98 -8.18 1.54 -15.77
CA GLU A 98 -7.52 1.00 -16.98
C GLU A 98 -7.01 -0.43 -16.75
N SER A 99 -6.37 -0.65 -15.61
CA SER A 99 -5.99 -1.95 -15.08
C SER A 99 -5.76 -1.84 -13.58
N VAL A 100 -5.83 -2.99 -12.87
CA VAL A 100 -5.56 -3.08 -11.43
C VAL A 100 -4.53 -4.14 -11.13
N GLY A 101 -3.43 -3.73 -10.48
CA GLY A 101 -2.43 -4.63 -9.92
C GLY A 101 -2.59 -4.74 -8.41
N GLN A 102 -2.04 -5.79 -7.81
CA GLN A 102 -2.14 -6.03 -6.37
C GLN A 102 -0.83 -6.57 -5.80
N ASN A 103 -0.40 -5.99 -4.67
CA ASN A 103 0.62 -6.58 -3.81
C ASN A 103 -0.02 -7.06 -2.51
N VAL A 104 0.39 -8.24 -2.04
CA VAL A 104 -0.10 -8.86 -0.80
C VAL A 104 1.07 -9.24 0.10
N ALA A 105 0.97 -8.95 1.40
CA ALA A 105 2.00 -9.28 2.37
C ALA A 105 1.39 -9.76 3.68
N GLU A 106 2.03 -10.77 4.27
CA GLU A 106 1.97 -11.03 5.70
C GLU A 106 3.24 -10.54 6.38
N ALA A 107 3.11 -9.60 7.32
CA ALA A 107 4.28 -9.00 7.97
C ALA A 107 4.03 -8.67 9.45
N ASN A 108 5.12 -8.51 10.20
CA ASN A 108 5.04 -8.09 11.60
C ASN A 108 4.67 -6.61 11.75
N SER A 109 4.97 -5.79 10.73
CA SER A 109 4.69 -4.36 10.71
C SER A 109 4.47 -3.85 9.28
N VAL A 110 3.85 -2.67 9.17
CA VAL A 110 3.75 -1.93 7.91
C VAL A 110 5.12 -1.68 7.29
N THR A 111 6.08 -1.17 8.08
CA THR A 111 7.43 -0.86 7.61
C THR A 111 8.11 -2.10 7.02
N SER A 112 8.08 -3.24 7.73
CA SER A 112 8.69 -4.47 7.24
C SER A 112 8.05 -4.98 5.93
N ALA A 113 6.74 -4.81 5.75
CA ALA A 113 6.09 -5.21 4.49
C ALA A 113 6.58 -4.35 3.31
N MET A 114 6.57 -3.03 3.48
CA MET A 114 6.99 -2.11 2.42
C MET A 114 8.49 -2.26 2.09
N GLU A 115 9.32 -2.46 3.11
CA GLU A 115 10.75 -2.71 2.92
C GLU A 115 11.00 -4.03 2.19
N ASN A 116 10.27 -5.10 2.52
CA ASN A 116 10.43 -6.40 1.86
C ASN A 116 10.04 -6.32 0.38
N TRP A 117 8.88 -5.76 0.06
CA TRP A 117 8.47 -5.55 -1.33
C TRP A 117 9.47 -4.69 -2.08
N PHE A 118 9.91 -3.57 -1.51
CA PHE A 118 10.85 -2.68 -2.18
C PHE A 118 12.22 -3.36 -2.39
N ARG A 119 12.71 -4.11 -1.41
CA ARG A 119 14.03 -4.79 -1.43
C ARG A 119 14.16 -5.82 -2.55
N GLU A 120 13.06 -6.26 -3.15
CA GLU A 120 13.10 -7.06 -4.37
C GLU A 120 13.78 -6.33 -5.55
N TYR A 121 14.09 -5.03 -5.46
CA TYR A 121 14.99 -4.36 -6.40
C TYR A 121 16.33 -5.11 -6.55
N ASN A 122 16.80 -5.82 -5.51
CA ASN A 122 18.02 -6.63 -5.56
C ASN A 122 17.87 -7.85 -6.49
N ASN A 123 16.64 -8.28 -6.76
CA ASN A 123 16.34 -9.37 -7.68
C ASN A 123 16.12 -8.89 -9.11
N TYR A 124 15.92 -7.58 -9.33
CA TYR A 124 15.61 -7.02 -10.65
C TYR A 124 16.83 -6.39 -11.33
N THR A 125 17.09 -6.79 -12.57
CA THR A 125 18.10 -6.17 -13.42
C THR A 125 17.42 -5.29 -14.47
N TYR A 126 17.49 -3.97 -14.29
CA TYR A 126 16.85 -2.99 -15.17
C TYR A 126 17.28 -3.14 -16.64
N GLU A 127 18.58 -3.27 -16.90
CA GLU A 127 19.12 -3.27 -18.27
C GLU A 127 18.58 -4.44 -19.11
N THR A 128 18.41 -5.62 -18.50
CA THR A 128 17.91 -6.81 -19.17
C THR A 128 16.40 -7.03 -18.99
N ASP A 129 15.74 -6.22 -18.17
CA ASP A 129 14.34 -6.39 -17.75
C ASP A 129 14.06 -7.80 -17.19
N LYS A 130 14.97 -8.31 -16.36
CA LYS A 130 14.90 -9.67 -15.80
C LYS A 130 14.86 -9.68 -14.29
N CYS A 131 14.11 -10.64 -13.76
CA CYS A 131 14.06 -10.94 -12.33
C CYS A 131 14.73 -12.27 -12.03
N ARG A 132 15.57 -12.27 -10.99
CA ARG A 132 16.07 -13.48 -10.35
C ARG A 132 15.09 -13.90 -9.25
N GLY A 133 14.17 -14.80 -9.58
CA GLY A 133 13.05 -15.12 -8.70
C GLY A 133 11.94 -14.09 -8.83
N ASP A 134 11.36 -13.66 -7.72
CA ASP A 134 10.26 -12.68 -7.71
C ASP A 134 10.75 -11.25 -7.45
N CYS A 135 10.13 -10.32 -8.16
CA CYS A 135 10.36 -8.88 -8.16
C CYS A 135 9.06 -8.10 -8.43
N SER A 136 7.93 -8.81 -8.50
CA SER A 136 6.65 -8.26 -8.95
C SER A 136 6.19 -7.16 -8.02
N ASN A 137 6.40 -7.31 -6.71
CA ASN A 137 6.01 -6.30 -5.74
C ASN A 137 6.85 -5.02 -5.92
N TYR A 138 8.18 -5.15 -6.06
CA TYR A 138 9.04 -4.01 -6.36
C TYR A 138 8.61 -3.31 -7.66
N ARG A 139 8.48 -4.07 -8.76
CA ARG A 139 8.09 -3.52 -10.06
C ARG A 139 6.78 -2.75 -9.99
N GLN A 140 5.79 -3.26 -9.25
CA GLN A 140 4.52 -2.57 -9.04
C GLN A 140 4.66 -1.30 -8.18
N MET A 141 5.46 -1.31 -7.11
CA MET A 141 5.69 -0.13 -6.28
C MET A 141 6.31 1.03 -7.08
N VAL A 142 7.22 0.70 -8.01
CA VAL A 142 7.99 1.69 -8.78
C VAL A 142 7.51 1.86 -10.21
N TRP A 143 6.33 1.36 -10.55
CA TRP A 143 5.76 1.50 -11.89
C TRP A 143 5.41 2.97 -12.16
N ALA A 144 6.16 3.63 -13.05
CA ALA A 144 6.09 5.06 -13.29
C ALA A 144 4.69 5.52 -13.68
N LYS A 145 3.98 4.71 -14.47
CA LYS A 145 2.63 5.04 -14.96
C LYS A 145 1.55 4.93 -13.88
N THR A 146 1.79 4.20 -12.78
CA THR A 146 0.78 4.06 -11.70
C THR A 146 0.49 5.42 -11.07
N LYS A 147 -0.79 5.82 -11.09
CA LYS A 147 -1.28 7.11 -10.59
C LYS A 147 -2.08 6.97 -9.30
N PHE A 148 -2.74 5.83 -9.11
CA PHE A 148 -3.65 5.60 -8.01
C PHE A 148 -3.22 4.41 -7.18
N ILE A 149 -3.37 4.54 -5.87
CA ILE A 149 -3.13 3.48 -4.90
C ILE A 149 -4.26 3.47 -3.87
N GLY A 150 -4.67 2.29 -3.43
CA GLY A 150 -5.51 2.15 -2.26
C GLY A 150 -5.17 0.86 -1.55
N CYS A 151 -4.97 0.95 -0.23
CA CYS A 151 -4.53 -0.18 0.57
C CYS A 151 -5.50 -0.48 1.71
N GLY A 152 -5.49 -1.73 2.14
CA GLY A 152 -6.22 -2.22 3.30
C GLY A 152 -5.30 -3.09 4.14
N LEU A 153 -5.61 -3.21 5.43
CA LEU A 153 -4.87 -4.10 6.31
C LEU A 153 -5.78 -4.69 7.38
N ASN A 154 -5.43 -5.90 7.80
CA ASN A 154 -6.10 -6.56 8.91
C ASN A 154 -5.06 -7.28 9.78
N LYS A 155 -5.36 -7.45 11.07
CA LYS A 155 -4.53 -8.28 11.95
C LYS A 155 -5.03 -9.72 11.87
N CYS A 156 -4.22 -10.59 11.26
CA CYS A 156 -4.50 -12.00 11.07
C CYS A 156 -3.60 -12.81 12.02
N ASN A 157 -4.17 -13.30 13.12
CA ASN A 157 -3.43 -13.92 14.23
C ASN A 157 -2.34 -12.96 14.78
N LYS A 158 -1.07 -13.32 14.60
CA LYS A 158 0.10 -12.56 15.09
C LYS A 158 0.67 -11.60 14.06
N LYS A 159 0.24 -11.67 12.80
CA LYS A 159 0.77 -10.84 11.70
C LYS A 159 -0.27 -9.86 11.18
N LEU A 160 0.20 -8.86 10.45
CA LEU A 160 -0.64 -8.01 9.62
C LEU A 160 -0.72 -8.62 8.23
N MET A 161 -1.93 -8.77 7.72
CA MET A 161 -2.17 -8.90 6.29
C MET A 161 -2.31 -7.49 5.72
N ILE A 162 -1.51 -7.17 4.70
CA ILE A 162 -1.49 -5.87 4.04
C ILE A 162 -1.69 -6.11 2.55
N VAL A 163 -2.65 -5.39 1.97
CA VAL A 163 -2.98 -5.47 0.56
C VAL A 163 -2.94 -4.05 0.00
N CYS A 164 -2.30 -3.86 -1.15
CA CYS A 164 -2.34 -2.61 -1.89
C CYS A 164 -2.75 -2.88 -3.32
N ASN A 165 -3.76 -2.15 -3.79
CA ASN A 165 -4.20 -2.15 -5.18
C ASN A 165 -3.70 -0.89 -5.88
N TYR A 166 -3.30 -1.03 -7.14
CA TYR A 166 -2.64 0.00 -7.94
C TYR A 166 -3.33 0.18 -9.27
N SER A 167 -3.41 1.42 -9.77
CA SER A 167 -3.86 1.67 -11.14
C SER A 167 -3.11 2.82 -11.83
N PRO A 168 -2.68 2.65 -13.09
CA PRO A 168 -2.61 1.36 -13.81
C PRO A 168 -1.68 0.36 -13.13
N SER A 169 -1.90 -0.93 -13.39
CA SER A 169 -1.05 -2.04 -12.94
C SER A 169 0.32 -2.01 -13.61
N ALA A 170 1.29 -2.68 -13.00
CA ALA A 170 2.52 -3.04 -13.69
C ALA A 170 2.24 -4.04 -14.81
N GLU A 171 3.04 -3.97 -15.88
CA GLU A 171 2.99 -4.92 -16.98
C GLU A 171 4.00 -6.06 -16.75
N ASP A 172 3.70 -7.26 -17.24
CA ASP A 172 4.60 -8.43 -17.08
C ASP A 172 5.95 -8.20 -17.75
N LYS A 173 5.97 -7.44 -18.84
CA LYS A 173 7.16 -7.06 -19.61
C LYS A 173 7.29 -5.55 -19.64
N GLY A 174 8.52 -5.09 -19.88
CA GLY A 174 8.81 -3.67 -19.94
C GLY A 174 9.35 -3.17 -18.60
N ARG A 175 10.22 -2.17 -18.70
CA ARG A 175 10.88 -1.59 -17.55
C ARG A 175 9.89 -0.76 -16.73
N PRO A 176 10.02 -0.74 -15.39
CA PRO A 176 9.06 -0.04 -14.55
C PRO A 176 9.04 1.47 -14.72
N TYR A 177 10.10 2.06 -15.27
CA TYR A 177 10.22 3.49 -15.51
C TYR A 177 11.23 3.72 -16.64
N GLU A 178 11.17 4.90 -17.27
CA GLU A 178 12.21 5.35 -18.19
C GLU A 178 13.47 5.77 -17.43
N LYS A 179 14.63 5.46 -18.00
CA LYS A 179 15.93 5.73 -17.37
C LYS A 179 16.25 7.22 -17.46
N GLY A 180 16.42 7.87 -16.31
CA GLY A 180 16.82 9.26 -16.21
C GLY A 180 18.33 9.47 -16.41
N ASP A 181 18.72 10.73 -16.60
CA ASP A 181 20.12 11.12 -16.72
C ASP A 181 20.85 11.12 -15.37
N LEU A 182 21.95 10.36 -15.29
CA LEU A 182 22.82 10.29 -14.11
C LEU A 182 23.45 11.65 -13.75
N GLN A 183 23.56 12.59 -14.69
CA GLN A 183 24.06 13.93 -14.39
C GLN A 183 23.09 14.69 -13.48
N MET A 184 21.79 14.43 -13.56
CA MET A 184 20.78 15.05 -12.69
C MET A 184 20.89 14.59 -11.23
N CYS A 185 21.53 13.45 -10.97
CA CYS A 185 21.82 12.98 -9.62
C CYS A 185 22.83 13.88 -8.91
N LYS A 186 23.86 14.32 -9.63
CA LYS A 186 25.01 15.06 -9.08
C LYS A 186 24.69 16.50 -8.67
N ILE A 187 23.54 17.02 -9.12
CA ILE A 187 23.08 18.40 -8.84
C ILE A 187 22.26 18.45 -7.54
N LYS A 188 21.81 17.29 -7.04
CA LYS A 188 20.86 17.19 -5.90
C LYS A 188 21.54 16.81 -4.56
N ASP A 189 22.86 16.65 -4.57
CA ASP A 189 23.71 16.47 -3.38
C ASP A 189 24.36 17.81 -2.99
#